data_AF-A0A4P5XT87-F1
#
_entry.id   AF-A0A4P5XT87-F1
#
_cell.length_a   1.000
_cell.length_b   1.000
_cell.length_c   1.000
_cell.angle_alpha   90.00
_cell.angle_beta   90.00
_cell.angle_gamma   90.00
#
_symmetry.space_group_name_H-M   'P 1'
#
loop_
_entity.id
_entity.type
_entity.pdbx_description
1 polymer ?
#
loop_
_entity_poly.entity_id
_entity_poly.type
_entity_poly.pdbx_seq_one_letter_code
_entity_poly.pdbx_strand_id
1 'polypeptide(L)' 'MNVNEPQFQHDASDRCDYALIQIFRSQTPAQKLAVLASLWRSACAFVTAGVRTQHPDWSDSAVAKEVARRISHGACGQT' A
#
# COMPACT_ATOMS: atom_id res chain seq x y z
N MET A 1 -9.87 37.46 3.09
CA MET A 1 -10.01 36.23 2.29
C MET A 1 -9.37 35.10 3.08
N ASN A 2 -10.15 34.38 3.89
CA ASN A 2 -9.63 33.33 4.77
C ASN A 2 -9.89 31.98 4.09
N VAL A 3 -8.81 31.35 3.62
CA VAL A 3 -8.81 30.03 2.98
C VAL A 3 -8.92 28.96 4.07
N ASN A 4 -10.16 28.65 4.46
CA ASN A 4 -10.43 27.50 5.31
C ASN A 4 -10.44 26.24 4.43
N GLU A 5 -9.25 25.71 4.12
CA GLU A 5 -9.11 24.39 3.52
C GLU A 5 -9.66 23.34 4.50
N PRO A 6 -10.44 22.34 4.04
CA PRO A 6 -10.86 21.26 4.91
C PRO A 6 -9.64 20.47 5.34
N GLN A 7 -9.21 20.62 6.59
CA GLN A 7 -8.25 19.73 7.22
C GLN A 7 -8.89 18.35 7.23
N PHE A 8 -8.37 17.42 6.40
CA PHE A 8 -8.76 16.01 6.45
C PHE A 8 -8.40 15.45 7.83
N GLN A 9 -9.32 15.61 8.77
CA GLN A 9 -9.15 15.14 10.12
C GLN A 9 -9.45 13.64 10.12
N HIS A 10 -8.41 12.82 9.95
CA HIS A 10 -8.52 11.36 10.05
C HIS A 10 -9.10 10.97 11.41
N ASP A 11 -10.03 10.00 11.39
CA ASP A 11 -10.64 9.45 12.60
C ASP A 11 -9.54 9.00 13.58
N ALA A 12 -9.82 9.06 14.88
CA ALA A 12 -8.95 8.49 15.89
C ALA A 12 -8.64 7.00 15.63
N SER A 13 -9.57 6.25 15.04
CA SER A 13 -9.37 4.85 14.63
C SER A 13 -8.29 4.68 13.56
N ASP A 14 -8.09 5.69 12.72
CA ASP A 14 -7.17 5.63 11.57
C ASP A 14 -5.74 6.02 11.95
N ARG A 15 -5.54 6.49 13.20
CA ARG A 15 -4.21 6.84 13.70
C ARG A 15 -3.47 5.61 14.19
N CYS A 16 -2.22 5.48 13.76
CA CYS A 16 -1.31 4.51 14.36
C CYS A 16 -1.11 4.81 15.84
N ASP A 17 -1.13 3.77 16.67
CA ASP A 17 -0.76 3.86 18.08
C ASP A 17 0.67 4.45 18.20
N TYR A 18 0.82 5.41 19.10
CA TYR A 18 2.11 6.07 19.35
C TYR A 18 3.21 5.06 19.72
N ALA A 19 2.87 4.00 20.46
CA ALA A 19 3.82 2.94 20.79
C ALA A 19 4.35 2.23 19.54
N LEU A 20 3.48 1.95 18.56
CA LEU A 20 3.87 1.33 17.29
C LEU A 20 4.77 2.26 16.46
N ILE A 21 4.49 3.57 16.48
CA ILE A 21 5.34 4.57 15.82
C ILE A 21 6.76 4.55 16.41
N GLN A 22 6.88 4.47 17.74
CA GLN A 22 8.19 4.47 18.39
C GLN A 22 8.98 3.18 18.16
N ILE A 23 8.30 2.02 18.17
CA ILE A 23 8.91 0.75 17.78
C ILE A 23 9.47 0.85 16.37
N PHE A 24 8.69 1.31 15.39
CA PHE A 24 9.17 1.47 14.02
C PHE A 24 10.35 2.46 13.92
N ARG A 25 10.33 3.55 14.68
CA ARG A 25 11.42 4.55 14.69
C ARG A 25 12.74 3.97 15.23
N SER A 26 12.67 3.10 16.24
CA SER A 26 13.83 2.42 16.83
C SER A 26 14.49 1.37 15.93
N GLN A 27 13.83 0.96 14.85
CA GLN A 27 14.38 -0.05 13.93
C GLN A 27 15.61 0.47 13.18
N THR A 28 16.59 -0.41 12.98
CA THR A 28 17.73 -0.15 12.10
C THR A 28 17.28 0.02 10.65
N PRO A 29 18.08 0.67 9.78
CA PRO A 29 17.74 0.76 8.36
C PRO A 29 17.47 -0.60 7.70
N ALA A 30 18.26 -1.62 8.04
CA ALA A 30 18.07 -2.97 7.50
C ALA A 30 16.73 -3.59 7.94
N GLN A 31 16.33 -3.40 9.19
CA GLN A 31 15.03 -3.87 9.70
C GLN A 31 13.86 -3.14 9.02
N LYS A 32 13.98 -1.83 8.80
CA LYS A 32 12.97 -1.07 8.06
C LYS A 32 12.81 -1.57 6.63
N LEU A 33 13.91 -1.85 5.94
CA LEU A 33 13.87 -2.46 4.60
C LEU A 33 13.21 -3.84 4.61
N ALA A 34 13.50 -4.67 5.61
CA ALA A 34 12.86 -5.98 5.74
C ALA A 34 11.34 -5.86 5.95
N VAL A 35 10.89 -4.91 6.79
CA VAL A 35 9.47 -4.60 6.98
C VAL A 35 8.82 -4.14 5.67
N LEU A 36 9.43 -3.18 4.98
CA LEU A 36 8.92 -2.69 3.69
C LEU A 36 8.83 -3.80 2.64
N ALA A 37 9.83 -4.66 2.54
CA ALA A 37 9.81 -5.81 1.64
C ALA A 37 8.69 -6.80 1.98
N SER A 38 8.39 -6.99 3.27
CA SER A 38 7.28 -7.82 3.71
C SER A 38 5.92 -7.20 3.38
N LEU A 39 5.78 -5.89 3.60
CA LEU A 39 4.57 -5.14 3.25
C LEU A 39 4.31 -5.19 1.74
N TRP A 40 5.34 -5.02 0.92
CA TRP A 40 5.24 -5.12 -0.55
C TRP A 40 4.71 -6.47 -1.01
N ARG A 41 5.29 -7.58 -0.52
CA ARG A 41 4.83 -8.94 -0.86
C ARG A 41 3.37 -9.17 -0.44
N SER A 42 2.99 -8.67 0.73
CA SER A 42 1.62 -8.78 1.24
C SER A 42 0.64 -8.00 0.37
N ALA A 43 1.00 -6.78 -0.03
CA ALA A 43 0.20 -5.97 -0.94
C ALA A 43 -0.04 -6.69 -2.28
N CYS A 44 1.03 -7.21 -2.91
CA CYS A 44 0.91 -7.98 -4.14
C CYS A 44 -0.02 -9.20 -3.99
N ALA A 45 0.09 -9.93 -2.88
CA ALA A 45 -0.77 -11.08 -2.60
C ALA A 45 -2.25 -10.68 -2.46
N PHE A 46 -2.55 -9.61 -1.71
CA PHE A 46 -3.92 -9.12 -1.53
C PHE A 46 -4.52 -8.62 -2.84
N VAL A 47 -3.77 -7.85 -3.62
CA VAL A 47 -4.24 -7.38 -4.92
C VAL A 47 -4.47 -8.54 -5.87
N THR A 48 -3.58 -9.54 -5.90
CA THR A 48 -3.75 -10.75 -6.72
C THR A 48 -5.02 -11.50 -6.35
N ALA A 49 -5.25 -11.74 -5.06
CA ALA A 49 -6.45 -12.42 -4.58
C ALA A 49 -7.73 -11.64 -4.95
N GLY A 50 -7.71 -10.32 -4.78
CA GLY A 50 -8.82 -9.44 -5.17
C GLY A 50 -9.11 -9.48 -6.67
N VAL A 51 -8.07 -9.39 -7.51
CA VAL A 51 -8.20 -9.47 -8.98
C VAL A 51 -8.77 -10.83 -9.41
N ARG A 52 -8.25 -11.94 -8.86
CA ARG A 52 -8.77 -13.28 -9.15
C ARG A 52 -10.22 -13.46 -8.73
N THR A 53 -10.62 -12.86 -7.62
CA THR A 53 -12.01 -12.90 -7.15
C THR A 53 -12.94 -12.10 -8.09
N GLN A 54 -12.46 -10.97 -8.63
CA GLN A 54 -13.23 -10.13 -9.56
C GLN A 54 -13.27 -10.70 -10.98
N HIS A 55 -12.22 -11.44 -11.38
CA HIS A 55 -12.04 -11.97 -12.73
C HIS A 55 -11.59 -13.44 -12.68
N PRO A 56 -12.48 -14.38 -12.33
CA PRO A 56 -12.11 -15.79 -12.17
C PRO A 56 -11.68 -16.47 -13.48
N ASP A 57 -12.16 -15.99 -14.62
CA ASP A 57 -11.87 -16.58 -15.94
C ASP A 57 -10.59 -16.03 -16.59
N TRP A 58 -9.91 -15.09 -15.94
CA TRP A 58 -8.68 -14.51 -16.49
C TRP A 58 -7.50 -15.47 -16.38
N SER A 59 -6.66 -15.45 -17.42
CA SER A 59 -5.37 -16.14 -17.38
C SER A 59 -4.45 -15.50 -16.32
N ASP A 60 -3.51 -16.29 -15.80
CA ASP A 60 -2.51 -15.80 -14.84
C ASP A 60 -1.72 -14.60 -15.38
N SER A 61 -1.47 -14.56 -16.70
CA SER A 61 -0.80 -13.43 -17.35
C SER A 61 -1.62 -12.14 -17.31
N ALA A 62 -2.94 -12.23 -17.49
CA ALA A 62 -3.84 -11.07 -17.41
C ALA A 62 -3.95 -10.57 -15.97
N VAL A 63 -4.06 -11.49 -15.01
CA VAL A 63 -4.03 -11.17 -13.57
C VAL A 63 -2.72 -10.47 -13.20
N ALA A 64 -1.56 -11.02 -13.58
CA ALA A 64 -0.27 -10.44 -13.26
C ALA A 64 -0.11 -9.01 -13.82
N LYS A 65 -0.57 -8.77 -15.06
CA LYS A 65 -0.54 -7.44 -15.68
C LYS A 65 -1.39 -6.43 -14.91
N GLU A 66 -2.58 -6.85 -14.47
CA GLU A 66 -3.47 -5.99 -13.71
C GLU A 66 -2.98 -5.75 -12.27
N VAL A 67 -2.41 -6.77 -11.62
CA VAL A 67 -1.75 -6.63 -10.32
C VAL A 67 -0.60 -5.63 -10.41
N ALA A 68 0.26 -5.74 -11.43
CA ALA A 68 1.32 -4.77 -11.67
C ALA A 68 0.75 -3.35 -11.85
N ARG A 69 -0.29 -3.19 -12.67
CA ARG A 69 -0.95 -1.89 -12.87
C ARG A 69 -1.48 -1.30 -11.56
N ARG A 70 -2.13 -2.10 -10.71
CA ARG A 70 -2.72 -1.68 -9.43
C ARG A 70 -1.69 -1.48 -8.33
N ILE A 71 -0.63 -2.26 -8.28
CA ILE A 71 0.43 -2.08 -7.27
C ILE A 71 1.29 -0.88 -7.62
N SER A 72 1.52 -0.63 -8.92
CA SER A 72 2.38 0.46 -9.36
C SER A 72 1.77 1.85 -9.22
N HIS A 73 0.43 2.04 -9.28
CA HIS A 73 -0.31 3.31 -9.03
C HIS A 73 0.32 4.64 -9.54
N GLY A 74 1.30 4.65 -10.46
CA GLY A 74 2.04 5.84 -10.91
C GLY A 74 3.56 5.87 -10.68
N ALA A 75 4.20 4.85 -10.08
CA ALA A 75 5.68 4.80 -9.98
C ALA A 75 6.39 4.72 -11.35
N CYS A 76 5.66 4.33 -12.39
CA CYS A 76 6.05 4.48 -13.79
C CYS A 76 4.84 5.04 -14.56
N GLY A 77 4.48 6.31 -14.30
CA GLY A 77 3.55 7.08 -15.12
C GLY A 77 4.25 8.34 -15.62
N GLN A 78 4.50 8.41 -16.94
CA GLN A 78 5.16 9.49 -17.71
C GLN A 78 6.68 9.65 -17.54
N THR A 79 7.43 8.87 -18.34
CA THR A 79 8.60 9.35 -19.07
C THR A 79 8.51 8.83 -20.49
#